data_AF-A0A2Z2KL85-F1
#
_entry.id   AF-A0A2Z2KL85-F1
#
_cell.length_a   1.000
_cell.length_b   1.000
_cell.length_c   1.000
_cell.angle_alpha   90.00
_cell.angle_beta   90.00
_cell.angle_gamma   90.00
#
_symmetry.space_group_name_H-M   'P 1'
#
loop_
_entity.id
_entity.type
_entity.pdbx_description
1 polymer ?
#
loop_
_entity_poly.entity_id
_entity_poly.type
_entity_poly.pdbx_seq_one_letter_code
_entity_poly.pdbx_strand_id
1 'polypeptide(L)'
;MIRFNPFYINKELFHTVNNVDDLDNLYQKNNDYLDSIHRYIRSPAEFVKDIYSCEVKYEQLIIQFLGQYYEPDEVVLMLSDITFFTLTPIQKYISRFRVPKDGDYSAVIEECMFENDIGVSCKRYYVSLYSINGQSKSCCMNNEHGDDFNRCVALIRRNIGSRMEYSIKWLKAD
;
A
#
# COMPACT_ATOMS: atom_id res chain seq x y z
N MET A 1 -17.59 -4.56 7.07
CA MET A 1 -16.95 -5.80 7.56
C MET A 1 -15.90 -6.19 6.54
N ILE A 2 -14.64 -5.83 6.78
CA ILE A 2 -13.53 -6.15 5.87
C ILE A 2 -13.25 -7.64 6.02
N ARG A 3 -13.27 -8.40 4.90
CA ARG A 3 -12.89 -9.82 4.91
C ARG A 3 -11.37 -9.89 5.03
N PHE A 4 -10.88 -10.26 6.20
CA PHE A 4 -9.46 -10.55 6.42
C PHE A 4 -9.10 -11.78 5.57
N ASN A 5 -8.29 -11.57 4.52
CA ASN A 5 -7.72 -12.66 3.72
C ASN A 5 -6.30 -12.92 4.23
N PRO A 6 -6.03 -14.03 4.94
CA PRO A 6 -4.78 -14.26 5.67
C PRO A 6 -3.63 -14.78 4.80
N PHE A 7 -3.88 -15.13 3.55
CA PHE A 7 -2.83 -15.56 2.62
C PHE A 7 -1.93 -14.43 2.16
N TYR A 8 -2.35 -13.20 2.44
CA TYR A 8 -1.52 -12.03 2.35
C TYR A 8 -1.72 -11.33 3.68
N ILE A 9 -0.66 -11.03 4.44
CA ILE A 9 -0.68 -9.73 5.10
C ILE A 9 -0.91 -8.77 3.93
N ASN A 10 -2.15 -8.32 3.78
CA ASN A 10 -2.44 -7.37 2.73
C ASN A 10 -1.44 -6.24 2.99
N LYS A 11 -0.56 -5.90 2.03
CA LYS A 11 0.47 -4.86 2.25
C LYS A 11 -0.19 -3.62 2.88
N GLU A 12 -1.45 -3.38 2.52
CA GLU A 12 -2.39 -2.42 3.11
C GLU A 12 -2.55 -2.48 4.65
N LEU A 13 -2.60 -3.66 5.28
CA LEU A 13 -2.69 -3.82 6.73
C LEU A 13 -1.39 -3.46 7.43
N PHE A 14 -0.24 -3.84 6.87
CA PHE A 14 1.06 -3.45 7.42
C PHE A 14 1.24 -1.92 7.40
N HIS A 15 0.67 -1.23 6.40
CA HIS A 15 0.66 0.23 6.34
C HIS A 15 -0.17 0.92 7.44
N THR A 16 -0.99 0.19 8.19
CA THR A 16 -1.76 0.75 9.33
C THR A 16 -1.00 0.67 10.66
N VAL A 17 0.14 0.00 10.69
CA VAL A 17 0.96 -0.23 11.88
C VAL A 17 1.86 0.98 12.13
N ASN A 18 1.82 1.55 13.33
CA ASN A 18 2.60 2.75 13.68
C ASN A 18 3.62 2.51 14.79
N ASN A 19 3.51 1.40 15.52
CA ASN A 19 4.38 1.05 16.63
C ASN A 19 4.48 -0.49 16.78
N VAL A 20 5.38 -0.94 17.64
CA VAL A 20 5.67 -2.36 17.82
C VAL A 20 4.49 -3.13 18.41
N ASP A 21 3.73 -2.52 19.31
CA ASP A 21 2.53 -3.14 19.91
C ASP A 21 1.45 -3.37 18.84
N ASP A 22 1.28 -2.45 17.89
CA ASP A 22 0.37 -2.63 16.75
C ASP A 22 0.81 -3.83 15.88
N LEU A 23 2.12 -3.99 15.68
CA LEU A 23 2.68 -5.08 14.89
C LEU A 23 2.51 -6.42 15.59
N ASP A 24 2.77 -6.48 16.89
CA ASP A 24 2.57 -7.67 17.71
C ASP A 24 1.08 -8.06 17.75
N ASN A 25 0.18 -7.09 17.92
CA ASN A 25 -1.26 -7.34 17.84
C ASN A 25 -1.70 -7.89 16.47
N LEU A 26 -1.10 -7.41 15.38
CA LEU A 26 -1.38 -7.92 14.03
C LEU A 26 -0.88 -9.36 13.87
N TYR A 27 0.31 -9.66 14.39
CA TYR A 27 0.89 -11.00 14.42
C TYR A 27 0.02 -11.97 15.23
N GLN A 28 -0.37 -11.61 16.46
CA GLN A 28 -1.24 -12.44 17.30
C GLN A 28 -2.59 -12.70 16.63
N LYS A 29 -3.25 -11.67 16.08
CA LYS A 29 -4.52 -11.85 15.34
C LYS A 29 -4.37 -12.76 14.12
N ASN A 30 -3.24 -12.71 13.42
CA ASN A 30 -2.97 -13.61 12.31
C ASN A 30 -2.87 -15.06 12.79
N ASN A 31 -2.16 -15.29 13.90
CA ASN A 31 -2.00 -16.61 14.50
C ASN A 31 -3.29 -17.16 15.13
N ASP A 32 -4.06 -16.35 15.87
CA ASP A 32 -5.38 -16.72 16.40
C ASP A 32 -6.32 -17.19 15.28
N TYR A 33 -6.28 -16.48 14.13
CA TYR A 33 -7.03 -16.88 12.97
C TYR A 33 -6.53 -18.21 12.40
N LEU A 34 -5.22 -18.37 12.19
CA LEU A 34 -4.64 -19.61 11.66
C LEU A 34 -4.98 -20.82 12.54
N ASP A 35 -4.94 -20.65 13.86
CA ASP A 35 -5.35 -21.66 14.83
C ASP A 35 -6.84 -22.01 14.71
N SER A 36 -7.71 -21.00 14.57
CA SER A 36 -9.16 -21.20 14.41
C SER A 36 -9.55 -22.01 13.17
N ILE A 37 -8.68 -22.02 12.14
CA ILE A 37 -8.87 -22.82 10.92
C ILE A 37 -7.93 -24.04 10.88
N HIS A 38 -7.37 -24.43 12.02
CA HIS A 38 -6.49 -25.58 12.20
C HIS A 38 -5.31 -25.60 11.23
N ARG A 39 -4.68 -24.43 11.04
CA ARG A 39 -3.48 -24.29 10.22
C ARG A 39 -2.25 -24.06 11.08
N TYR A 40 -1.11 -24.22 10.42
CA TYR A 40 0.19 -23.93 11.00
C TYR A 40 0.26 -22.49 11.50
N ILE A 41 0.51 -22.34 12.81
CA ILE A 41 0.82 -21.07 13.47
C ILE A 41 2.24 -20.67 13.05
N ARG A 42 2.39 -19.43 12.62
CA ARG A 42 3.66 -18.92 12.09
C ARG A 42 4.53 -18.40 13.22
N SER A 43 5.83 -18.57 13.08
CA SER A 43 6.82 -17.84 13.89
C SER A 43 6.83 -16.35 13.52
N PRO A 44 7.36 -15.46 14.39
CA PRO A 44 7.51 -14.03 14.08
C PRO A 44 8.36 -13.79 12.82
N ALA A 45 9.40 -14.60 12.61
CA ALA A 45 10.24 -14.56 11.41
C ALA A 45 9.44 -14.87 10.13
N GLU A 46 8.64 -15.94 10.13
CA GLU A 46 7.79 -16.30 8.99
C GLU A 46 6.70 -15.26 8.72
N PHE A 47 6.15 -14.66 9.78
CA PHE A 47 5.19 -13.57 9.67
C PHE A 47 5.79 -12.35 8.95
N VAL A 48 7.01 -11.96 9.32
CA VAL A 48 7.70 -10.84 8.67
C VAL A 48 8.14 -11.20 7.24
N LYS A 49 8.53 -12.45 6.97
CA LYS A 49 8.96 -12.90 5.63
C LYS A 49 7.90 -12.79 4.55
N ASP A 50 6.61 -12.80 4.90
CA ASP A 50 5.53 -12.49 3.95
C ASP A 50 5.64 -11.05 3.38
N ILE A 51 6.37 -10.17 4.07
CA ILE A 51 6.70 -8.81 3.64
C ILE A 51 8.02 -8.86 2.85
N TYR A 52 7.99 -9.46 1.66
CA TYR A 52 9.14 -9.52 0.75
C TYR A 52 9.77 -8.15 0.41
N SER A 53 9.01 -7.06 0.58
CA SER A 53 9.47 -5.70 0.32
C SER A 53 8.62 -4.68 1.10
N CYS A 54 9.24 -3.72 1.78
CA CYS A 54 8.53 -2.62 2.44
C CYS A 54 9.31 -1.31 2.46
N GLU A 55 8.64 -0.22 2.82
CA GLU A 55 9.30 1.08 2.99
C GLU A 55 10.32 1.04 4.15
N VAL A 56 11.46 1.70 3.96
CA VAL A 56 12.56 1.77 4.95
C VAL A 56 12.12 2.30 6.32
N LYS A 57 11.06 3.13 6.36
CA LYS A 57 10.50 3.63 7.63
C LYS A 57 10.02 2.51 8.57
N TYR A 58 9.75 1.31 8.04
CA TYR A 58 9.33 0.15 8.83
C TYR A 58 10.49 -0.74 9.28
N GLU A 59 11.72 -0.48 8.85
CA GLU A 59 12.88 -1.31 9.20
C GLU A 59 13.11 -1.38 10.71
N GLN A 60 13.14 -0.23 11.38
CA GLN A 60 13.31 -0.14 12.84
C GLN A 60 12.17 -0.81 13.60
N LEU A 61 10.95 -0.72 13.07
CA LEU A 61 9.78 -1.38 13.64
C LEU A 61 9.93 -2.91 13.57
N ILE A 62 10.37 -3.44 12.44
CA ILE A 62 10.61 -4.87 12.25
C ILE A 62 11.74 -5.35 13.16
N ILE A 63 12.84 -4.59 13.27
CA ILE A 63 13.95 -4.88 14.18
C ILE A 63 13.44 -5.01 15.62
N GLN A 64 12.66 -4.03 16.09
CA GLN A 64 12.14 -4.02 17.45
C GLN A 64 11.16 -5.17 17.71
N PHE A 65 10.33 -5.52 16.73
CA PHE A 65 9.42 -6.66 16.84
C PHE A 65 10.18 -7.99 16.90
N LEU A 66 11.07 -8.26 15.95
CA LEU A 66 11.85 -9.50 15.95
C LEU A 66 12.80 -9.61 17.15
N GLY A 67 13.35 -8.48 17.62
CA GLY A 67 14.23 -8.41 18.79
C GLY A 67 13.55 -8.76 20.12
N GLN A 68 12.22 -8.92 20.16
CA GLN A 68 11.53 -9.49 21.32
C GLN A 68 11.67 -11.01 21.40
N TYR A 69 12.01 -11.66 20.28
CA TYR A 69 11.96 -13.11 20.11
C TYR A 69 13.30 -13.74 19.75
N TYR A 70 14.22 -12.97 19.19
CA TYR A 70 15.48 -13.44 18.61
C TYR A 70 16.67 -12.58 19.03
N GLU A 71 17.86 -13.17 19.01
CA GLU A 71 19.09 -12.44 19.28
C GLU A 71 19.44 -11.49 18.11
N PRO A 72 20.19 -10.40 18.35
CA PRO A 72 20.45 -9.39 17.33
C PRO A 72 21.09 -9.90 16.03
N ASP A 73 21.97 -10.90 16.11
CA ASP A 73 22.61 -11.52 14.95
C ASP A 73 21.63 -12.34 14.11
N GLU A 74 20.69 -13.03 14.74
CA GLU A 74 19.60 -13.73 14.06
C GLU A 74 18.67 -12.74 13.34
N VAL A 75 18.33 -11.62 13.99
CA VAL A 75 17.50 -10.56 13.40
C VAL A 75 18.15 -9.99 12.13
N VAL A 76 19.45 -9.71 12.16
CA VAL A 76 20.18 -9.21 10.97
C VAL A 76 20.08 -10.19 9.80
N LEU A 77 20.21 -11.50 10.04
CA LEU A 77 20.05 -12.51 9.00
C LEU A 77 18.63 -12.52 8.43
N MET A 78 17.60 -12.39 9.27
CA MET A 78 16.21 -12.35 8.83
C MET A 78 15.89 -11.10 7.99
N LEU A 79 16.46 -9.96 8.35
CA LEU A 79 16.29 -8.72 7.58
C LEU A 79 16.95 -8.77 6.20
N SER A 80 18.01 -9.57 6.04
CA SER A 80 18.69 -9.70 4.75
C SER A 80 17.83 -10.33 3.64
N ASP A 81 16.73 -10.99 4.03
CA ASP A 81 15.73 -11.55 3.11
C ASP A 81 14.67 -10.50 2.67
N ILE A 82 14.69 -9.28 3.23
CA ILE A 82 13.71 -8.22 2.99
C ILE A 82 14.35 -7.11 2.16
N THR A 83 13.71 -6.75 1.05
CA THR A 83 14.13 -5.58 0.26
C THR A 83 13.48 -4.31 0.82
N PHE A 84 14.29 -3.41 1.38
CA PHE A 84 13.80 -2.11 1.83
C PHE A 84 13.85 -1.08 0.71
N PHE A 85 12.81 -0.27 0.62
CA PHE A 85 12.72 0.78 -0.39
C PHE A 85 12.31 2.14 0.18
N THR A 86 12.63 3.20 -0.54
CA THR A 86 12.15 4.56 -0.30
C THR A 86 11.25 4.97 -1.45
N LEU A 87 10.14 5.62 -1.12
CA LEU A 87 9.29 6.32 -2.09
C LEU A 87 9.41 7.82 -1.81
N THR A 88 10.16 8.51 -2.66
CA THR A 88 10.35 9.96 -2.55
C THR A 88 9.36 10.66 -3.48
N PRO A 89 8.38 11.41 -2.97
CA PRO A 89 7.46 12.16 -3.82
C PRO A 89 8.24 13.16 -4.69
N ILE A 90 7.99 13.13 -5.99
CA ILE A 90 8.56 14.07 -6.96
C ILE A 90 7.51 15.11 -7.33
N GLN A 91 6.33 14.64 -7.73
CA GLN A 91 5.30 15.49 -8.29
C GLN A 91 3.91 14.96 -7.99
N LYS A 92 2.99 15.88 -7.67
CA LYS A 92 1.57 15.58 -7.52
C LYS A 92 0.77 16.19 -8.67
N TYR A 93 -0.19 15.42 -9.16
CA TYR A 93 -1.14 15.83 -10.18
C TYR A 93 -2.56 15.62 -9.67
N ILE A 94 -3.41 16.63 -9.79
CA ILE A 94 -4.77 16.61 -9.27
C ILE A 94 -5.74 16.93 -10.41
N SER A 95 -6.86 16.24 -10.44
CA SER A 95 -7.96 16.56 -11.34
C SER A 95 -9.30 16.49 -10.61
N ARG A 96 -10.19 17.44 -10.94
CA ARG A 96 -11.62 17.33 -10.66
C ARG A 96 -12.36 17.33 -11.99
N PHE A 97 -13.25 16.37 -12.17
CA PHE A 97 -13.99 16.20 -13.41
C PHE A 97 -15.36 15.59 -13.16
N ARG A 98 -16.29 15.89 -14.05
CA ARG A 98 -17.65 15.36 -14.03
C ARG A 98 -17.79 14.26 -15.07
N VAL A 99 -18.33 13.12 -14.66
CA VAL A 99 -18.71 12.03 -15.55
C VAL A 99 -20.22 12.12 -15.76
N PRO A 100 -20.71 12.22 -17.00
CA PRO A 100 -22.14 12.29 -17.26
C PRO A 100 -22.89 11.12 -16.63
N LYS A 101 -24.02 11.38 -15.96
CA LYS A 101 -24.86 10.41 -15.22
C LYS A 101 -24.21 9.74 -13.99
N ASP A 102 -22.90 9.68 -13.89
CA ASP A 102 -22.20 9.03 -12.76
C ASP A 102 -21.87 10.00 -11.61
N GLY A 103 -21.60 11.27 -11.91
CA GLY A 103 -21.38 12.32 -10.90
C GLY A 103 -20.01 12.99 -10.98
N ASP A 104 -19.60 13.64 -9.89
CA ASP A 104 -18.35 14.38 -9.79
C ASP A 104 -17.27 13.53 -9.12
N TYR A 105 -16.06 13.57 -9.67
CA TYR A 105 -14.90 12.81 -9.21
C TYR A 105 -13.69 13.72 -8.96
N SER A 106 -12.87 13.31 -7.99
CA SER A 106 -11.53 13.86 -7.75
C SER A 106 -10.51 12.75 -7.93
N ALA A 107 -9.50 12.97 -8.76
CA ALA A 107 -8.38 12.05 -8.91
C ALA A 107 -7.06 12.71 -8.51
N VAL A 108 -6.15 11.91 -7.97
CA VAL A 108 -4.79 12.30 -7.62
C VAL A 108 -3.85 11.27 -8.22
N ILE A 109 -2.81 11.73 -8.91
CA ILE A 109 -1.67 10.91 -9.31
C ILE A 109 -0.43 11.46 -8.61
N GLU A 110 0.27 10.61 -7.87
CA GLU A 110 1.53 10.92 -7.22
C GLU A 110 2.66 10.22 -7.98
N GLU A 111 3.57 11.01 -8.54
CA GLU A 111 4.83 10.55 -9.12
C GLU A 111 5.88 10.50 -8.01
N CYS A 112 6.47 9.33 -7.81
CA CYS A 112 7.48 9.08 -6.81
C CYS A 112 8.74 8.52 -7.47
N MET A 113 9.90 8.85 -6.92
CA MET A 113 11.13 8.09 -7.15
C MET A 113 11.11 6.90 -6.20
N PHE A 114 11.15 5.70 -6.76
CA PHE A 114 11.38 4.47 -6.03
C PHE A 114 12.89 4.17 -6.04
N GLU A 115 13.46 3.92 -4.88
CA GLU A 115 14.85 3.46 -4.73
C GLU A 115 14.88 2.34 -3.69
N ASN A 116 15.65 1.28 -3.92
CA ASN A 116 15.85 0.22 -2.94
C ASN A 116 17.32 -0.08 -2.65
N ASP A 117 17.54 -0.82 -1.57
CA ASP A 117 18.86 -1.24 -1.06
C ASP A 117 19.68 -2.08 -2.05
N ILE A 118 19.04 -2.82 -2.95
CA ILE A 118 19.70 -3.57 -4.03
C ILE A 118 20.05 -2.72 -5.27
N GLY A 119 19.85 -1.41 -5.22
CA GLY A 119 20.30 -0.46 -6.25
C GLY A 119 19.34 -0.27 -7.44
N VAL A 120 18.10 -0.73 -7.34
CA VAL A 120 17.06 -0.45 -8.33
C VAL A 120 16.46 0.93 -8.06
N SER A 121 16.53 1.82 -9.06
CA SER A 121 15.89 3.14 -9.03
C SER A 121 14.98 3.31 -10.24
N CYS A 122 13.74 3.71 -10.01
CA CYS A 122 12.78 3.99 -11.09
C CYS A 122 11.67 4.94 -10.66
N LYS A 123 11.03 5.60 -11.63
CA LYS A 123 9.79 6.34 -11.37
C LYS A 123 8.63 5.38 -11.19
N ARG A 124 7.76 5.69 -10.22
CA ARG A 124 6.48 5.01 -10.01
C ARG A 124 5.36 6.03 -9.92
N TYR A 125 4.18 5.63 -10.37
CA TYR A 125 2.99 6.45 -10.32
C TYR A 125 1.92 5.76 -9.48
N TYR A 126 1.36 6.48 -8.53
CA TYR A 126 0.32 6.00 -7.65
C TYR A 126 -0.94 6.83 -7.86
N VAL A 127 -2.09 6.17 -8.02
CA VAL A 127 -3.35 6.82 -8.35
C VAL A 127 -4.42 6.56 -7.29
N SER A 128 -5.07 7.65 -6.88
CA SER A 128 -6.23 7.63 -5.99
C SER A 128 -7.42 8.32 -6.66
N LEU A 129 -8.60 7.72 -6.54
CA LEU A 129 -9.85 8.24 -7.11
C LEU A 129 -10.93 8.31 -6.02
N TYR A 130 -11.62 9.43 -5.98
CA TYR A 130 -12.68 9.71 -5.02
C TYR A 130 -13.95 10.16 -5.75
N SER A 131 -15.09 9.56 -5.41
CA SER A 131 -16.41 10.07 -5.79
C SER A 131 -16.83 11.18 -4.81
N ILE A 132 -17.41 12.27 -5.33
CA ILE A 132 -17.78 13.48 -4.57
C ILE A 132 -19.30 13.56 -4.32
N ASN A 133 -20.05 12.45 -4.44
CA ASN A 133 -21.50 12.50 -4.38
C ASN A 133 -22.03 12.96 -3.00
N GLY A 134 -22.73 14.10 -2.99
CA GLY A 134 -23.72 14.53 -2.00
C GLY A 134 -23.19 14.89 -0.61
N GLN A 135 -22.64 13.93 0.14
CA GLN A 135 -22.30 14.13 1.57
C GLN A 135 -21.08 13.34 2.05
N SER A 136 -20.36 12.60 1.19
CA SER A 136 -19.12 11.92 1.61
C SER A 136 -18.21 11.67 0.43
N LYS A 137 -16.91 12.01 0.54
CA LYS A 137 -15.92 11.53 -0.42
C LYS A 137 -15.73 10.03 -0.23
N SER A 138 -16.31 9.20 -1.09
CA SER A 138 -16.03 7.76 -1.07
C SER A 138 -14.79 7.49 -1.91
N CYS A 139 -13.79 6.83 -1.33
CA CYS A 139 -12.62 6.39 -2.07
C CYS A 139 -13.01 5.19 -2.96
N CYS A 140 -12.86 5.36 -4.27
CA CYS A 140 -13.15 4.33 -5.27
C CYS A 140 -11.88 3.54 -5.64
N MET A 141 -10.71 4.15 -5.48
CA MET A 141 -9.40 3.57 -5.74
C MET A 141 -8.39 4.28 -4.84
N ASN A 142 -7.56 3.54 -4.14
CA ASN A 142 -6.59 4.11 -3.20
C ASN A 142 -5.19 3.61 -3.51
N ASN A 143 -4.29 4.52 -3.85
CA ASN A 143 -2.86 4.24 -4.01
C ASN A 143 -2.58 3.07 -4.99
N GLU A 144 -3.36 2.92 -6.06
CA GLU A 144 -3.12 1.89 -7.07
C GLU A 144 -1.90 2.24 -7.91
N HIS A 145 -1.05 1.26 -8.20
CA HIS A 145 0.16 1.47 -9.00
C HIS A 145 -0.15 1.50 -10.51
N GLY A 146 0.38 2.51 -11.20
CA GLY A 146 0.47 2.57 -12.65
C GLY A 146 1.93 2.71 -13.09
N ASP A 147 2.30 1.99 -14.15
CA ASP A 147 3.67 2.00 -14.68
C ASP A 147 4.06 3.38 -15.25
N ASP A 148 3.07 4.16 -15.70
CA ASP A 148 3.23 5.52 -16.16
C ASP A 148 1.95 6.34 -15.92
N PHE A 149 2.03 7.64 -16.23
CA PHE A 149 0.90 8.57 -16.10
C PHE A 149 -0.32 8.17 -16.93
N ASN A 150 -0.13 7.70 -18.16
CA ASN A 150 -1.23 7.27 -19.03
C ASN A 150 -1.90 6.00 -18.51
N ARG A 151 -1.13 5.10 -17.89
CA ARG A 151 -1.63 3.91 -17.22
C ARG A 151 -2.50 4.28 -16.03
N CYS A 152 -2.11 5.27 -15.23
CA CYS A 152 -2.97 5.81 -14.16
C CYS A 152 -4.29 6.37 -14.71
N VAL A 153 -4.26 7.11 -15.82
CA VAL A 153 -5.48 7.60 -16.49
C VAL A 153 -6.37 6.44 -16.97
N ALA A 154 -5.77 5.38 -17.51
CA ALA A 154 -6.49 4.19 -17.92
C ALA A 154 -7.12 3.45 -16.72
N LEU A 155 -6.42 3.37 -15.59
CA LEU A 155 -6.95 2.80 -14.34
C LEU A 155 -8.16 3.57 -13.82
N ILE A 156 -8.10 4.90 -13.83
CA ILE A 156 -9.25 5.77 -13.47
C ILE A 156 -10.44 5.46 -14.37
N ARG A 157 -10.23 5.43 -15.68
CA ARG A 157 -11.31 5.17 -16.65
C ARG A 157 -11.94 3.80 -16.47
N ARG A 158 -11.11 2.78 -16.24
CA ARG A 158 -11.56 1.41 -15.96
C ARG A 158 -12.39 1.34 -14.69
N ASN A 159 -11.95 2.01 -13.61
CA ASN A 159 -12.65 2.01 -12.32
C ASN A 159 -13.99 2.74 -12.38
N ILE A 160 -14.08 3.82 -13.14
CA ILE A 160 -15.36 4.54 -13.34
C ILE A 160 -16.32 3.69 -14.18
N GLY A 161 -15.84 3.01 -15.22
CA GLY A 161 -16.65 2.11 -16.05
C GLY A 161 -17.69 2.81 -16.94
N SER A 162 -17.71 4.13 -16.99
CA SER A 162 -18.66 4.89 -17.82
C SER A 162 -18.35 4.73 -19.30
N ARG A 163 -19.40 4.51 -20.10
CA ARG A 163 -19.32 4.41 -21.56
C ARG A 163 -19.41 5.77 -22.27
N MET A 164 -19.68 6.83 -21.52
CA MET A 164 -19.75 8.19 -22.07
C MET A 164 -18.36 8.82 -22.07
N GLU A 165 -18.11 9.69 -23.05
CA GLU A 165 -16.85 10.44 -23.10
C GLU A 165 -16.82 11.52 -22.02
N TYR A 166 -15.68 11.64 -21.36
CA TYR A 166 -15.37 12.73 -20.43
C TYR A 166 -13.87 13.03 -20.47
N SER A 167 -13.53 14.30 -20.25
CA SER A 167 -12.15 14.77 -20.22
C SER A 167 -11.65 14.90 -18.78
N ILE A 168 -10.45 14.39 -18.52
CA ILE A 168 -9.74 14.60 -17.25
C ILE A 168 -8.64 15.63 -17.53
N LYS A 169 -8.74 16.81 -16.92
CA LYS A 169 -7.71 17.86 -17.01
C LYS A 169 -6.85 17.84 -15.75
N TRP A 170 -5.55 17.74 -15.93
CA TRP A 170 -4.61 17.60 -14.82
C TRP A 170 -3.96 18.93 -14.46
N LEU A 171 -3.96 19.23 -13.17
CA LEU A 171 -3.21 20.34 -12.60
C LEU A 171 -2.02 19.78 -11.86
N LYS A 172 -0.84 20.32 -12.16
CA LYS A 172 0.37 20.08 -11.40
C LYS A 172 0.22 20.82 -10.06
N ALA A 173 0.31 20.10 -8.94
CA ALA A 173 0.26 20.68 -7.61
C ALA A 173 1.70 20.80 -7.08
N ASP A 174 2.06 22.01 -6.66
CA ASP A 174 3.35 22.30 -6.02
C ASP A 174 3.41 21.75 -4.58
#